data_AF-A0A0U1KQW7-F1
#
_entry.id   AF-A0A0U1KQW7-F1
#
_cell.length_a   1.000
_cell.length_b   1.000
_cell.length_c   1.000
_cell.angle_alpha   90.00
_cell.angle_beta   90.00
_cell.angle_gamma   90.00
#
_symmetry.space_group_name_H-M   'P 1'
#
loop_
_entity.id
_entity.type
_entity.pdbx_description
1 polymer ?
#
loop_
_entity_poly.entity_id
_entity_poly.type
_entity_poly.pdbx_seq_one_letter_code
_entity_poly.pdbx_strand_id
1 'polypeptide(L)'
;MHAFTGSKEELLWKVVRAEMHSEHHLARAIVEETKYTFGTSISPGEDFTVLPGRGITAIVDNEKLLIGTRLMDEYGFSFFSRSERSITKHRE
;
A
#
# COMPACT_ATOMS: atom_id res chain seq x y z
N MET A 1 -15.46 6.17 -1.92
CA MET A 1 -14.28 5.47 -1.38
C MET A 1 -14.59 5.03 0.04
N HIS A 2 -14.08 3.87 0.44
CA HIS A 2 -14.25 3.31 1.78
C HIS A 2 -12.88 2.85 2.31
N ALA A 3 -12.72 2.78 3.64
CA ALA A 3 -11.54 2.18 4.24
C ALA A 3 -11.57 0.67 4.04
N PHE A 4 -10.42 0.06 3.77
CA PHE A 4 -10.31 -1.39 3.65
C PHE A 4 -10.57 -2.07 5.02
N THR A 5 -11.45 -3.08 5.05
CA THR A 5 -11.86 -3.78 6.28
C THR A 5 -11.58 -5.29 6.26
N GLY A 6 -10.70 -5.75 5.38
CA GLY A 6 -10.34 -7.17 5.23
C GLY A 6 -9.15 -7.61 6.08
N SER A 7 -8.63 -8.80 5.80
CA SER A 7 -7.47 -9.35 6.51
C SER A 7 -6.16 -8.71 6.05
N LYS A 8 -5.08 -8.93 6.81
CA LYS A 8 -3.73 -8.49 6.41
C LYS A 8 -3.30 -9.15 5.10
N GLU A 9 -3.67 -10.40 4.91
CA GLU A 9 -3.34 -11.20 3.73
C GLU A 9 -4.06 -10.66 2.50
N GLU A 10 -5.34 -10.32 2.62
CA GLU A 10 -6.12 -9.70 1.56
C GLU A 10 -5.58 -8.30 1.20
N LEU A 11 -5.19 -7.52 2.21
CA LEU A 11 -4.54 -6.23 1.98
C LEU A 11 -3.25 -6.40 1.19
N LEU A 12 -2.38 -7.30 1.64
CA LEU A 12 -1.10 -7.57 0.99
C LEU A 12 -1.32 -8.06 -0.45
N TRP A 13 -2.31 -8.92 -0.68
CA TRP A 13 -2.70 -9.43 -1.99
C TRP A 13 -3.23 -8.34 -2.94
N LYS A 14 -3.97 -7.35 -2.44
CA LYS A 14 -4.43 -6.24 -3.28
C LYS A 14 -3.29 -5.24 -3.54
N VAL A 15 -2.50 -4.90 -2.53
CA VAL A 15 -1.41 -3.91 -2.62
C VAL A 15 -0.32 -4.38 -3.55
N VAL A 16 0.11 -5.64 -3.47
CA VAL A 16 1.16 -6.18 -4.35
C VAL A 16 0.79 -6.07 -5.83
N ARG A 17 -0.47 -6.34 -6.19
CA ARG A 17 -0.98 -6.25 -7.57
C ARG A 17 -0.95 -4.81 -8.06
N ALA A 18 -1.30 -3.86 -7.20
CA ALA A 18 -1.22 -2.43 -7.49
C ALA A 18 0.24 -1.93 -7.67
N GLU A 19 1.18 -2.46 -6.89
CA GLU A 19 2.59 -2.05 -6.87
C GLU A 19 3.46 -2.81 -7.90
N MET A 20 2.93 -3.79 -8.64
CA MET A 20 3.72 -4.59 -9.58
C MET A 20 4.40 -3.76 -10.69
N HIS A 21 3.85 -2.61 -11.05
CA HIS A 21 4.41 -1.69 -12.05
C HIS A 21 5.27 -0.57 -11.44
N SER A 22 5.45 -0.57 -10.12
CA SER A 22 6.21 0.44 -9.38
C SER A 22 7.68 0.03 -9.25
N GLU A 23 8.58 0.88 -9.72
CA GLU A 23 10.04 0.65 -9.62
C GLU A 23 10.62 1.05 -8.25
N HIS A 24 9.78 1.52 -7.32
CA HIS A 24 10.23 1.95 -6.01
C HIS A 24 10.72 0.76 -5.16
N HIS A 25 11.75 1.01 -4.33
CA HIS A 25 12.30 0.01 -3.42
C HIS A 25 11.25 -0.55 -2.44
N LEU A 26 10.26 0.26 -2.03
CA LEU A 26 9.14 -0.21 -1.20
C LEU A 26 8.23 -1.20 -1.93
N ALA A 27 7.94 -0.95 -3.21
CA ALA A 27 7.14 -1.86 -4.03
C ALA A 27 7.83 -3.23 -4.17
N ARG A 28 9.14 -3.23 -4.39
CA ARG A 28 9.93 -4.46 -4.45
C ARG A 28 9.84 -5.27 -3.15
N ALA A 29 9.98 -4.61 -2.00
CA ALA A 29 9.85 -5.28 -0.70
C ALA A 29 8.47 -5.92 -0.51
N ILE A 30 7.40 -5.24 -0.92
CA ILE A 30 6.03 -5.77 -0.87
C ILE A 30 5.89 -7.00 -1.80
N VAL A 31 6.40 -6.91 -3.03
CA VAL A 31 6.36 -8.01 -4.00
C VAL A 31 7.14 -9.23 -3.52
N GLU A 32 8.32 -9.03 -2.94
CA GLU A 32 9.14 -10.10 -2.39
C GLU A 32 8.46 -10.80 -1.21
N GLU A 33 7.97 -10.03 -0.23
CA GLU A 33 7.26 -10.57 0.93
C GLU A 33 5.98 -11.33 0.53
N THR A 34 5.25 -10.81 -0.46
CA THR A 34 4.06 -11.46 -0.99
C THR A 34 4.40 -12.76 -1.70
N LYS A 35 5.46 -12.78 -2.52
CA LYS A 35 5.91 -14.00 -3.19
C LYS A 35 6.32 -15.09 -2.20
N TYR A 36 6.95 -14.70 -1.10
CA TYR A 36 7.28 -15.61 -0.01
C TYR A 36 6.03 -16.15 0.70
N THR A 37 5.02 -15.30 0.91
CA THR A 37 3.80 -15.66 1.68
C THR A 37 2.76 -16.43 0.88
N PHE A 38 2.54 -16.07 -0.40
CA PHE A 38 1.45 -16.58 -1.24
C PHE A 38 1.90 -17.33 -2.50
N GLY A 39 3.22 -17.34 -2.78
CA GLY A 39 3.77 -17.91 -4.00
C GLY A 39 3.85 -16.91 -5.16
N THR A 40 4.27 -17.40 -6.33
CA THR A 40 4.79 -16.56 -7.42
C THR A 40 3.77 -16.12 -8.47
N SER A 41 2.53 -16.62 -8.45
CA SER A 41 1.53 -16.31 -9.47
C SER A 41 0.66 -15.12 -9.07
N ILE A 42 1.16 -13.91 -9.32
CA ILE A 42 0.47 -12.65 -9.02
C ILE A 42 0.19 -11.93 -10.34
N SER A 43 -1.08 -11.62 -10.60
CA SER A 43 -1.46 -10.84 -11.79
C SER A 43 -1.46 -9.35 -11.44
N PRO A 44 -0.79 -8.50 -12.23
CA PRO A 44 -0.73 -7.07 -11.95
C PRO A 44 -2.12 -6.43 -12.03
N GLY A 45 -2.30 -5.33 -11.31
CA GLY A 45 -3.46 -4.45 -11.47
C GLY A 45 -3.39 -3.65 -12.76
N GLU A 46 -4.54 -3.08 -13.13
CA GLU A 46 -4.72 -2.25 -14.33
C GLU A 46 -4.62 -0.76 -13.98
N ASP A 47 -4.55 0.11 -14.99
CA ASP A 47 -4.56 1.58 -14.86
C ASP A 47 -3.61 2.13 -13.79
N PHE A 48 -2.42 1.53 -13.69
CA PHE A 48 -1.39 1.97 -12.77
C PHE A 48 -0.95 3.40 -13.09
N THR A 49 -1.03 4.28 -12.09
CA THR A 49 -0.62 5.68 -12.19
C THR A 49 0.24 6.07 -11.00
N VAL A 50 1.43 6.60 -11.26
CA VAL A 50 2.29 7.20 -10.24
C VAL A 50 1.90 8.66 -10.06
N LEU A 51 1.73 9.08 -8.81
CA LEU A 51 1.54 10.47 -8.42
C LEU A 51 2.76 10.91 -7.60
N PRO A 52 3.77 11.56 -8.23
CA PRO A 52 5.03 11.88 -7.58
C PRO A 52 4.85 12.63 -6.25
N GLY A 53 5.49 12.14 -5.19
CA GLY A 53 5.40 12.71 -3.85
C GLY A 53 4.04 12.56 -3.15
N ARG A 54 3.10 11.78 -3.74
CA ARG A 54 1.76 11.53 -3.19
C ARG A 54 1.47 10.05 -2.99
N GLY A 55 1.83 9.21 -3.96
CA GLY A 55 1.53 7.77 -3.94
C GLY A 55 1.25 7.19 -5.32
N ILE A 56 0.47 6.12 -5.38
CA ILE A 56 0.03 5.48 -6.63
C ILE A 56 -1.47 5.21 -6.62
N THR A 57 -2.03 4.98 -7.81
CA THR A 57 -3.35 4.39 -7.99
C THR A 57 -3.30 3.21 -8.94
N ALA A 58 -4.16 2.23 -8.73
CA ALA A 58 -4.35 1.11 -9.66
C ALA A 58 -5.77 0.56 -9.54
N ILE A 59 -6.20 -0.23 -10.53
CA ILE A 59 -7.44 -0.99 -10.49
C ILE A 59 -7.10 -2.45 -10.19
N VAL A 60 -7.69 -3.00 -9.13
CA VAL A 60 -7.54 -4.41 -8.73
C VAL A 60 -8.93 -4.97 -8.47
N ASP A 61 -9.29 -6.05 -9.15
CA ASP A 61 -10.61 -6.68 -9.05
C ASP A 61 -11.76 -5.68 -9.29
N ASN A 62 -11.63 -4.85 -10.32
CA ASN A 62 -12.56 -3.76 -10.68
C ASN A 62 -12.73 -2.67 -9.61
N GLU A 63 -11.88 -2.64 -8.58
CA GLU A 63 -11.86 -1.61 -7.55
C GLU A 63 -10.66 -0.68 -7.72
N LYS A 64 -10.89 0.63 -7.61
CA LYS A 64 -9.81 1.62 -7.61
C LYS A 64 -9.15 1.70 -6.24
N LEU A 65 -7.87 1.36 -6.18
CA LEU A 65 -7.03 1.48 -5.01
C LEU A 65 -6.26 2.81 -5.03
N LEU A 66 -6.22 3.47 -3.87
CA LEU A 66 -5.33 4.60 -3.62
C LEU A 66 -4.32 4.19 -2.55
N ILE A 67 -3.03 4.35 -2.85
CA ILE A 67 -1.95 3.96 -1.95
C ILE A 67 -1.02 5.17 -1.77
N GLY A 68 -0.90 5.66 -0.53
CA GLY A 68 -0.06 6.80 -0.19
C GLY A 68 -0.72 7.73 0.82
N THR A 69 0.06 8.23 1.79
CA THR A 69 -0.46 9.03 2.90
C THR A 69 -1.02 10.38 2.45
N ARG A 70 -0.28 11.11 1.60
CA ARG A 70 -0.73 12.39 1.01
C ARG A 70 -1.90 12.20 0.07
N LEU A 71 -1.88 11.13 -0.73
CA LEU A 71 -3.00 10.79 -1.60
C LEU A 71 -4.28 10.50 -0.81
N MET A 72 -4.19 9.75 0.29
CA MET A 72 -5.34 9.49 1.15
C MET A 72 -5.90 10.77 1.78
N ASP A 73 -5.04 11.67 2.26
CA ASP A 73 -5.43 12.96 2.84
C ASP A 73 -6.16 13.85 1.83
N GLU A 74 -5.71 13.91 0.57
CA GLU A 74 -6.37 14.65 -0.53
C GLU A 74 -7.82 14.16 -0.79
N TYR A 75 -8.11 12.88 -0.50
CA TYR A 75 -9.44 12.30 -0.65
C TYR A 75 -10.26 12.30 0.66
N GLY A 76 -9.82 13.06 1.67
CA GLY A 76 -10.51 13.22 2.94
C GLY A 76 -10.28 12.08 3.95
N PHE A 77 -9.35 11.16 3.67
CA PHE A 77 -8.89 10.16 4.62
C PHE A 77 -7.69 10.71 5.40
N SER A 78 -7.96 11.68 6.28
CA SER A 78 -6.92 12.21 7.15
C SER A 78 -6.58 11.18 8.23
N PHE A 79 -5.30 10.82 8.33
CA PHE A 79 -4.81 10.04 9.45
C PHE A 79 -4.73 10.97 10.66
N PHE A 80 -5.73 10.93 11.53
CA PHE A 80 -5.54 11.43 12.90
C PHE A 80 -4.41 10.61 13.52
N SER A 81 -3.30 11.26 13.86
CA SER A 81 -2.22 10.60 14.56
C SER A 81 -2.79 10.05 15.87
N ARG A 82 -2.86 8.73 15.97
CA ARG A 82 -2.85 8.08 17.27
C ARG A 82 -1.44 8.32 17.78
N SER A 83 -1.32 9.31 18.64
CA SER A 83 -0.12 9.76 19.34
C SER A 83 0.92 8.64 19.46
N GLU A 84 2.09 8.87 18.86
CA GLU A 84 3.29 8.07 19.07
C GLU A 84 3.52 7.96 20.58
N ARG A 85 3.28 6.78 21.17
CA ARG A 85 3.87 6.49 22.48
C ARG A 85 5.36 6.33 22.22
N SER A 86 6.09 7.34 22.68
CA SER A 86 7.53 7.43 22.80
C SER A 86 8.20 6.07 22.96
N ILE A 87 8.96 5.67 21.95
CA ILE A 87 10.02 4.67 22.12
C ILE A 87 11.16 5.43 22.82
N THR A 88 11.17 5.42 24.15
CA THR A 88 12.27 5.99 24.93
C THR A 88 13.56 5.30 24.48
N LYS A 89 14.45 6.05 23.84
CA LYS A 89 15.85 5.65 23.64
C LYS A 89 16.46 5.45 25.02
N HIS A 90 16.59 4.20 25.47
CA HIS A 90 17.62 3.84 26.43
C HIS A 90 18.97 4.03 25.73
N ARG A 91 19.62 5.18 25.96
CA ARG A 91 21.08 5.28 25.92
C ARG A 91 21.54 5.16 27.37
N GLU A 92 22.36 4.13 27.57
CA GLU A 92 23.38 3.89 28.63
C GLU A 92 23.18 4.53 30.00
#